data_AF-A0A4R5GWA9-F1
#
_entry.id   AF-A0A4R5GWA9-F1
#
_cell.length_a   1.000
_cell.length_b   1.000
_cell.length_c   1.000
_cell.angle_alpha   90.00
_cell.angle_beta   90.00
_cell.angle_gamma   90.00
#
_symmetry.space_group_name_H-M   'P 1'
#
loop_
_entity.id
_entity.type
_entity.pdbx_description
1 polymer ?
#
loop_
_entity_poly.entity_id
_entity_poly.type
_entity_poly.pdbx_seq_one_letter_code
_entity_poly.pdbx_strand_id
1 'polypeptide(L)' 'MWLARDNVGVLDTAVRSIVSTVLFALALEGIFSNTVSIALVVVSLILWTTCIVGLCPLYKLFGINTAEVSEKYHQSYAE' A
#
# COMPACT_ATOMS: atom_id res chain seq x y z
N MET A 1 -21.71 14.34 -6.49
CA MET A 1 -21.25 12.97 -6.80
C MET A 1 -19.74 12.95 -6.55
N TRP A 2 -19.37 12.83 -5.27
CA TRP A 2 -18.03 13.05 -4.72
C TRP A 2 -17.69 11.85 -3.82
N LEU A 3 -17.30 10.70 -4.39
CA LEU A 3 -16.93 9.55 -3.59
C LEU A 3 -15.85 8.74 -4.30
N ALA A 4 -14.61 8.97 -3.87
CA ALA A 4 -13.41 8.13 -3.93
C ALA A 4 -12.22 8.94 -4.44
N ARG A 5 -11.75 9.86 -3.59
CA ARG A 5 -10.45 10.48 -3.78
C ARG A 5 -9.47 9.66 -2.95
N ASP A 6 -8.80 8.71 -3.58
CA ASP A 6 -7.84 7.84 -2.89
C ASP A 6 -6.72 8.70 -2.30
N ASN A 7 -6.47 8.55 -0.99
CA ASN A 7 -5.43 9.27 -0.25
C ASN A 7 -4.02 8.68 -0.51
N VAL A 8 -3.97 7.50 -1.12
CA VAL A 8 -2.76 6.74 -1.40
C VAL A 8 -2.53 6.76 -2.90
N GLY A 9 -1.44 7.38 -3.35
CA GLY A 9 -1.08 7.43 -4.77
C GLY A 9 -0.75 6.03 -5.33
N VAL A 10 -0.98 5.84 -6.63
CA VAL A 10 -0.68 4.59 -7.37
C VAL A 10 0.76 4.10 -7.13
N LEU A 11 1.70 5.04 -6.94
CA LEU A 11 3.10 4.72 -6.64
C LEU A 11 3.29 4.01 -5.29
N ASP A 12 2.60 4.44 -4.22
CA ASP A 12 2.72 3.84 -2.88
C ASP A 12 2.12 2.42 -2.88
N THR A 13 0.95 2.24 -3.52
CA THR A 13 0.33 0.93 -3.73
C THR A 13 1.21 0.00 -4.58
N ALA A 14 1.85 0.52 -5.63
CA ALA A 14 2.76 -0.25 -6.47
C ALA A 14 4.01 -0.70 -5.70
N VAL A 15 4.67 0.21 -4.99
CA VAL A 15 5.85 -0.14 -4.16
C VAL A 15 5.48 -1.18 -3.11
N ARG A 16 4.34 -1.01 -2.43
CA ARG A 16 3.92 -1.90 -1.34
C ARG A 16 3.49 -3.28 -1.82
N SER A 17 2.84 -3.35 -3.00
CA SER A 17 2.54 -4.63 -3.64
C SER A 17 3.82 -5.36 -4.08
N ILE A 18 4.80 -4.66 -4.66
CA ILE A 18 6.11 -5.23 -5.03
C ILE A 18 6.81 -5.79 -3.79
N VAL A 19 6.92 -5.00 -2.71
CA VAL A 19 7.55 -5.44 -1.45
C VAL A 19 6.84 -6.67 -0.89
N SER A 20 5.51 -6.68 -0.90
CA SER A 20 4.71 -7.82 -0.45
C SER A 20 5.01 -9.09 -1.26
N THR A 21 5.07 -8.98 -2.59
CA THR A 21 5.37 -10.11 -3.47
C THR A 21 6.78 -10.66 -3.22
N VAL A 22 7.77 -9.78 -3.05
CA VAL A 22 9.17 -10.18 -2.78
C VAL A 22 9.27 -10.91 -1.43
N LEU A 23 8.65 -10.38 -0.38
CA LEU A 23 8.67 -11.02 0.95
C LEU A 23 7.99 -12.39 0.93
N PHE A 24 6.88 -12.52 0.21
CA PHE A 24 6.19 -13.80 0.08
C PHE A 24 7.04 -14.83 -0.68
N ALA A 25 7.64 -14.44 -1.80
CA ALA A 25 8.56 -15.32 -2.55
C ALA A 25 9.76 -15.75 -1.69
N LEU A 26 10.36 -14.81 -0.96
CA LEU A 26 11.50 -15.08 -0.09
C LEU A 26 11.16 -16.03 1.07
N ALA A 27 9.92 -16.00 1.57
CA ALA A 27 9.46 -16.92 2.61
C ALA A 27 9.31 -18.37 2.10
N LEU A 28 9.12 -18.56 0.79
CA LEU A 28 8.94 -19.87 0.16
C LEU A 28 10.24 -20.53 -0.33
N GLU A 29 11.31 -19.74 -0.50
CA GLU A 29 12.64 -20.23 -0.93
C GLU A 29 13.29 -21.21 0.06
N GLY A 30 12.76 -21.34 1.28
CA GLY A 30 13.30 -22.27 2.29
C GLY A 30 14.65 -21.85 2.88
N ILE A 31 15.11 -20.62 2.59
CA ILE A 31 16.38 -20.05 3.08
C ILE A 31 16.32 -19.81 4.60
N PHE A 32 15.13 -19.47 5.12
CA PHE A 32 14.93 -19.12 6.52
C PHE A 32 14.38 -20.29 7.36
N SER A 33 14.62 -20.22 8.68
CA SER A 33 13.99 -21.14 9.64
C SER A 33 12.47 -21.05 9.58
N ASN A 34 11.79 -22.15 9.87
CA ASN A 34 10.32 -22.27 9.75
C ASN A 34 9.57 -21.15 10.48
N THR A 35 10.04 -20.75 11.66
CA THR A 35 9.47 -19.63 12.43
C THR A 35 9.58 -18.30 11.70
N VAL A 36 10.72 -18.02 11.06
CA VAL A 36 10.98 -16.78 10.33
C VAL A 36 10.18 -16.74 9.03
N SER A 37 10.09 -17.86 8.31
CA SER A 37 9.27 -17.97 7.10
C SER A 37 7.79 -17.71 7.39
N ILE A 38 7.25 -18.28 8.47
CA ILE A 38 5.85 -18.02 8.88
C ILE A 38 5.65 -16.54 9.20
N ALA A 39 6.57 -15.90 9.94
CA ALA A 39 6.50 -14.48 10.25
C ALA A 39 6.51 -13.62 8.97
N LEU A 40 7.38 -13.94 8.00
CA LEU A 40 7.46 -13.26 6.71
C LEU A 40 6.16 -13.39 5.91
N VAL A 41 5.54 -14.58 5.88
CA VAL A 41 4.24 -14.79 5.24
C VAL A 41 3.17 -13.92 5.89
N VAL A 42 3.08 -13.89 7.22
CA VAL A 42 2.10 -13.05 7.93
C VAL A 42 2.29 -11.57 7.58
N VAL A 43 3.54 -11.08 7.61
CA VAL A 43 3.85 -9.69 7.25
C VAL A 43 3.47 -9.38 5.80
N SER A 44 3.77 -10.29 4.86
CA SER A 44 3.40 -10.12 3.46
C SER A 44 1.88 -10.04 3.26
N LEU A 45 1.10 -10.89 3.94
CA LEU A 45 -0.37 -10.85 3.86
C LEU A 45 -0.94 -9.54 4.41
N ILE A 46 -0.37 -9.01 5.50
CA ILE A 46 -0.78 -7.71 6.05
C ILE A 46 -0.50 -6.58 5.06
N LEU A 47 0.69 -6.56 4.45
CA LEU A 47 1.05 -5.56 3.44
C LEU A 47 0.15 -5.64 2.20
N TRP A 48 -0.15 -6.85 1.75
CA TRP A 48 -1.02 -7.09 0.59
C TRP A 48 -2.47 -6.65 0.86
N THR A 49 -3.04 -7.07 1.99
CA THR A 49 -4.40 -6.67 2.38
C THR A 49 -4.53 -5.16 2.57
N THR A 50 -3.48 -4.49 3.05
CA THR A 50 -3.45 -3.03 3.16
C THR A 50 -3.54 -2.33 1.79
N CYS A 51 -3.07 -2.96 0.71
CA CYS A 51 -3.18 -2.40 -0.65
C CYS A 51 -4.62 -2.41 -1.17
N ILE A 52 -5.41 -3.43 -0.81
CA ILE A 52 -6.78 -3.62 -1.31
C ILE A 52 -7.74 -2.55 -0.75
N VAL A 53 -7.48 -2.07 0.46
CA VAL A 53 -8.39 -1.14 1.14
C VAL A 53 -8.29 0.30 0.60
N GLY A 54 -7.25 0.65 -0.19
CA GLY A 54 -7.07 2.00 -0.78
C GLY A 54 -6.89 3.15 0.23
N LEU A 55 -7.14 2.86 1.51
CA LEU A 55 -6.98 3.70 2.68
C LEU A 55 -6.01 2.99 3.60
N CYS A 56 -4.74 3.38 3.59
CA CYS A 56 -3.86 2.97 4.68
C CYS A 56 -4.34 3.71 5.95
N PRO A 57 -4.89 3.03 6.97
CA PRO A 57 -5.38 3.69 8.18
C PRO A 57 -4.25 4.46 8.87
N LEU A 58 -2.99 4.04 8.68
CA LEU A 58 -1.81 4.72 9.20
C LEU A 58 -1.60 6.09 8.56
N TYR A 59 -1.64 6.20 7.22
CA TYR A 59 -1.51 7.50 6.53
C TYR A 59 -2.70 8.42 6.83
N LYS A 60 -3.91 7.86 6.95
CA LYS A 60 -5.09 8.61 7.42
C LYS A 60 -4.94 9.08 8.87
N LEU A 61 -4.32 8.28 9.73
CA LEU A 61 -4.04 8.63 11.13
C LEU A 61 -2.95 9.70 11.25
N PHE A 62 -1.97 9.69 10.33
CA PHE A 62 -0.90 10.69 10.23
C PHE A 62 -1.26 11.89 9.33
N GLY A 63 -2.43 11.90 8.69
CA GLY A 63 -2.90 13.01 7.84
C GLY A 63 -2.10 13.24 6.56
N ILE A 64 -1.31 12.27 6.11
CA ILE A 64 -0.43 12.41 4.94
C ILE A 64 -1.17 11.92 3.69
N ASN A 65 -1.32 12.82 2.71
CA ASN A 65 -1.90 12.55 1.38
C ASN A 65 -0.77 12.42 0.35
N THR A 66 -0.63 11.27 -0.30
CA THR A 66 0.36 11.08 -1.38
C THR A 66 -0.24 11.25 -2.77
N ALA A 67 -1.55 11.53 -2.85
CA ALA A 67 -2.28 11.82 -4.07
C ALA A 67 -2.21 13.30 -4.52
N GLU A 68 -1.11 14.00 -4.17
CA GLU A 68 -0.93 15.44 -4.43
C GLU A 68 -1.04 15.82 -5.92
N VAL A 69 -0.72 14.91 -6.85
CA VAL A 69 -0.68 15.22 -8.29
C VAL A 69 -2.09 15.31 -8.90
N SER A 70 -3.09 14.64 -8.34
CA SER A 70 -4.47 14.65 -8.88
C SER A 70 -5.31 15.83 -8.37
N GLU A 71 -5.04 16.34 -7.16
CA GLU A 71 -5.83 17.45 -6.59
C GLU A 71 -5.64 18.77 -7.32
N LYS A 72 -4.38 19.09 -7.63
CA LYS A 72 -4.03 20.36 -8.30
C LYS A 72 -4.66 20.51 -9.68
N TYR A 73 -4.88 19.40 -10.39
CA TYR A 73 -5.45 19.41 -11.73
C TYR A 73 -6.95 19.68 -11.71
N HIS A 74 -7.70 19.10 -10.76
CA HIS A 74 -9.15 19.33 -10.65
C HIS A 74 -9.52 20.70 -10.09
N GLN A 75 -8.66 21.32 -9.29
CA GLN A 75 -8.89 22.66 -8.76
C GLN A 75 -8.75 23.75 -9.84
N SER A 76 -7.90 23.52 -10.85
CA SER A 76 -7.66 24.43 -11.98
C SER A 76 -8.76 24.49 -13.06
N TYR A 77 -9.72 23.56 -13.05
CA TYR A 77 -10.89 23.57 -13.96
C TYR A 77 -12.18 23.99 -13.23
N ALA A 78 -12.09 24.30 -11.94
CA ALA A 78 -13.21 24.79 -11.12
C ALA A 78 -13.14 26.31 -10.89
N GLU A 79 -12.15 26.99 -11.47
CA GLU A 79 -11.95 28.45 -11.49
C GLU A 79 -12.12 29.02 -12.90
#